data_AF-A0A916Q7P3-F1
#
_entry.id   AF-A0A916Q7P3-F1
#
_cell.length_a   1.000
_cell.length_b   1.000
_cell.length_c   1.000
_cell.angle_alpha   90.00
_cell.angle_beta   90.00
_cell.angle_gamma   90.00
#
_symmetry.space_group_name_H-M   'P 1'
#
loop_
_entity.id
_entity.type
_entity.pdbx_description
1 polymer ?
#
loop_
_entity_poly.entity_id
_entity_poly.type
_entity_poly.pdbx_seq_one_letter_code
_entity_poly.pdbx_strand_id
1 'polypeptide(L)'
;MNTESSNTLEALFDQMTPEQKLCFKQAVVQQTIYYVTQHLPAENKDDGERNFIWAAQKWIDEPTSENAAFANNMVTLDLIDGGARNRDYPSYFLTPADAAGANDAIAATSYALEAAGNRTEIARQWQIAAAEAILQVQALPELDHA
;
A
#
# COMPACT_ATOMS: atom_id res chain seq x y z
N MET A 1 -5.90 21.79 -6.96
CA MET A 1 -7.33 21.62 -6.67
C MET A 1 -7.67 20.17 -6.96
N ASN A 2 -8.00 19.38 -5.95
CA ASN A 2 -8.55 18.01 -6.03
C ASN A 2 -9.10 17.59 -4.65
N THR A 3 -9.85 18.49 -4.00
CA THR A 3 -10.42 18.29 -2.65
C THR A 3 -11.68 17.43 -2.67
N GLU A 4 -12.37 17.29 -3.81
CA GLU A 4 -13.62 16.53 -3.89
C GLU A 4 -13.38 15.02 -3.77
N SER A 5 -12.38 14.47 -4.44
CA SER A 5 -12.10 13.03 -4.42
C SER A 5 -11.58 12.54 -3.06
N SER A 6 -10.82 13.38 -2.32
CA SER A 6 -10.40 13.06 -0.94
C SER A 6 -11.61 12.99 -0.01
N ASN A 7 -12.50 13.97 -0.13
CA ASN A 7 -13.75 14.02 0.65
C ASN A 7 -14.66 12.82 0.34
N THR A 8 -14.67 12.32 -0.90
CA THR A 8 -15.45 11.13 -1.26
C THR A 8 -14.91 9.85 -0.63
N LEU A 9 -13.59 9.60 -0.71
CA LEU A 9 -13.02 8.37 -0.16
C LEU A 9 -13.12 8.31 1.37
N GLU A 10 -12.84 9.43 2.06
CA GLU A 10 -12.97 9.53 3.51
C GLU A 10 -14.44 9.30 3.93
N ALA A 11 -15.40 9.89 3.22
CA ALA A 11 -16.83 9.69 3.50
C ALA A 11 -17.29 8.24 3.30
N LEU A 12 -16.76 7.52 2.31
CA LEU A 12 -17.02 6.09 2.12
C LEU A 12 -16.38 5.27 3.25
N PHE A 13 -15.12 5.57 3.59
CA PHE A 13 -14.41 4.89 4.66
C PHE A 13 -15.11 5.04 6.01
N ASP A 14 -15.65 6.21 6.34
CA ASP A 14 -16.36 6.45 7.60
C ASP A 14 -17.65 5.64 7.75
N GLN A 15 -18.25 5.21 6.64
CA GLN A 15 -19.43 4.34 6.65
C GLN A 15 -19.10 2.85 6.87
N MET A 16 -17.84 2.46 6.72
CA MET A 16 -17.42 1.06 6.82
C MET A 16 -17.41 0.54 8.26
N THR A 17 -17.78 -0.72 8.45
CA THR A 17 -17.51 -1.45 9.69
C THR A 17 -16.01 -1.67 9.90
N PRO A 18 -15.54 -1.99 11.12
CA PRO A 18 -14.12 -2.32 11.34
C PRO A 18 -13.56 -3.40 10.41
N GLU A 19 -14.35 -4.43 10.10
CA GLU A 19 -13.96 -5.52 9.19
C GLU A 19 -13.83 -5.03 7.75
N GLN A 20 -14.76 -4.17 7.30
CA GLN A 20 -14.69 -3.54 5.99
C GLN A 20 -13.50 -2.58 5.88
N LYS A 21 -13.20 -1.80 6.94
CA LYS A 21 -12.02 -0.94 7.00
C LYS A 21 -10.72 -1.75 6.89
N LEU A 22 -10.66 -2.90 7.56
CA LEU A 22 -9.54 -3.81 7.47
C LEU A 22 -9.40 -4.39 6.04
N CYS A 23 -10.50 -4.87 5.46
CA CYS A 23 -10.52 -5.37 4.09
C CYS A 23 -10.07 -4.30 3.09
N PHE A 24 -10.53 -3.06 3.27
CA PHE A 24 -10.13 -1.94 2.43
C PHE A 24 -8.64 -1.64 2.57
N LYS A 25 -8.09 -1.64 3.80
CA LYS A 25 -6.64 -1.51 4.00
C LYS A 25 -5.88 -2.64 3.29
N GLN A 26 -6.32 -3.89 3.38
CA GLN A 26 -5.70 -5.01 2.67
C GLN A 26 -5.70 -4.79 1.15
N ALA A 27 -6.81 -4.34 0.58
CA ALA A 27 -6.92 -4.03 -0.85
C ALA A 27 -5.95 -2.91 -1.27
N VAL A 28 -5.81 -1.86 -0.46
CA VAL A 28 -4.86 -0.77 -0.70
C VAL A 28 -3.41 -1.25 -0.62
N VAL A 29 -3.06 -2.09 0.35
CA VAL A 29 -1.71 -2.67 0.44
C VAL A 29 -1.41 -3.55 -0.78
N GLN A 30 -2.40 -4.32 -1.28
CA GLN A 30 -2.26 -5.09 -2.53
C GLN A 30 -2.04 -4.18 -3.74
N GLN A 31 -2.75 -3.05 -3.82
CA GLN A 31 -2.53 -2.03 -4.86
C GLN A 31 -1.09 -1.48 -4.80
N THR A 32 -0.57 -1.19 -3.61
CA THR A 32 0.82 -0.74 -3.44
C THR A 32 1.81 -1.79 -3.93
N ILE A 33 1.64 -3.06 -3.52
CA ILE A 33 2.47 -4.18 -3.98
C ILE A 33 2.44 -4.28 -5.51
N TYR A 34 1.25 -4.18 -6.11
CA TYR A 34 1.09 -4.26 -7.56
C TYR A 34 1.95 -3.22 -8.29
N TYR A 35 1.88 -1.94 -7.89
CA TYR A 35 2.66 -0.88 -8.55
C TYR A 35 4.17 -1.07 -8.33
N VAL A 36 4.60 -1.41 -7.12
CA VAL A 36 6.03 -1.62 -6.83
C VAL A 36 6.59 -2.83 -7.59
N THR A 37 5.80 -3.88 -7.74
CA THR A 37 6.20 -5.10 -8.47
C THR A 37 6.53 -4.80 -9.94
N GLN A 38 5.88 -3.82 -10.57
CA GLN A 38 6.17 -3.43 -11.96
C GLN A 38 7.57 -2.87 -12.17
N HIS A 39 8.24 -2.47 -11.09
CA HIS A 39 9.56 -1.83 -11.16
C HIS A 39 10.67 -2.66 -10.49
N LEU A 40 10.37 -3.87 -10.02
CA LEU A 40 11.38 -4.71 -9.38
C LEU A 40 12.54 -5.01 -10.32
N PRO A 41 13.79 -4.94 -9.83
CA PRO A 41 14.92 -5.45 -10.58
C PRO A 41 14.79 -6.96 -10.78
N ALA A 42 15.56 -7.50 -11.72
CA ALA A 42 15.76 -8.95 -11.82
C ALA A 42 16.29 -9.48 -10.47
N GLU A 43 15.94 -10.71 -10.09
CA GLU A 43 16.27 -11.26 -8.76
C GLU A 43 17.77 -11.23 -8.43
N ASN A 44 18.63 -11.42 -9.42
CA ASN A 44 20.08 -11.36 -9.26
C ASN A 44 20.63 -9.93 -9.08
N LYS A 45 19.76 -8.92 -9.11
CA LYS A 45 20.03 -7.50 -8.89
C LYS A 45 19.13 -6.92 -7.80
N ASP A 46 18.46 -7.77 -7.02
CA ASP A 46 17.67 -7.33 -5.88
C ASP A 46 18.62 -7.07 -4.69
N ASP A 47 18.68 -5.83 -4.25
CA ASP A 47 19.47 -5.37 -3.12
C ASP A 47 18.63 -5.34 -1.82
N GLY A 48 17.40 -5.86 -1.88
CA GLY A 48 16.47 -6.00 -0.78
C GLY A 48 15.07 -5.44 -1.06
N GLU A 49 14.79 -4.94 -2.27
CA GLU A 49 13.51 -4.35 -2.66
C GLU A 49 12.33 -5.30 -2.38
N ARG A 50 12.50 -6.59 -2.69
CA ARG A 50 11.46 -7.62 -2.44
C ARG A 50 11.13 -7.84 -0.97
N ASN A 51 12.00 -7.46 -0.04
CA ASN A 51 11.74 -7.69 1.39
C ASN A 51 10.54 -6.88 1.91
N PHE A 52 10.32 -5.67 1.38
CA PHE A 52 9.19 -4.84 1.78
C PHE A 52 7.86 -5.37 1.23
N ILE A 53 7.88 -5.94 0.03
CA ILE A 53 6.73 -6.68 -0.53
C ILE A 53 6.44 -7.91 0.33
N TRP A 54 7.45 -8.68 0.73
CA TRP A 54 7.27 -9.83 1.60
C TRP A 54 6.67 -9.44 2.96
N ALA A 55 7.14 -8.36 3.58
CA ALA A 55 6.58 -7.87 4.84
C ALA A 55 5.11 -7.44 4.69
N ALA A 56 4.78 -6.76 3.60
CA ALA A 56 3.41 -6.35 3.28
C ALA A 56 2.50 -7.56 3.03
N GLN A 57 2.97 -8.57 2.30
CA GLN A 57 2.23 -9.81 2.05
C GLN A 57 1.98 -10.58 3.35
N LYS A 58 2.99 -10.66 4.23
CA LYS A 58 2.84 -11.28 5.55
C LYS A 58 1.73 -10.60 6.37
N TRP A 59 1.63 -9.27 6.32
CA TRP A 59 0.54 -8.56 6.97
C TRP A 59 -0.81 -8.79 6.28
N ILE A 60 -0.87 -8.92 4.95
CA ILE A 60 -2.13 -9.26 4.25
C ILE A 60 -2.64 -10.63 4.71
N ASP A 61 -1.76 -11.63 4.78
CA ASP A 61 -2.10 -13.01 5.16
C ASP A 61 -2.50 -13.10 6.64
N GLU A 62 -1.84 -12.31 7.50
CA GLU A 62 -2.09 -12.23 8.94
C GLU A 62 -2.08 -10.77 9.43
N PRO A 63 -3.22 -10.05 9.38
CA PRO A 63 -3.27 -8.60 9.61
C PRO A 63 -3.28 -8.21 11.08
N THR A 64 -2.26 -8.65 11.82
CA THR A 64 -2.06 -8.34 13.23
C THR A 64 -1.31 -7.03 13.42
N SER A 65 -1.44 -6.42 14.60
CA SER A 65 -0.64 -5.25 14.99
C SER A 65 0.86 -5.58 15.04
N GLU A 66 1.21 -6.81 15.40
CA GLU A 66 2.60 -7.30 15.41
C GLU A 66 3.20 -7.34 14.00
N ASN A 67 2.45 -7.85 13.01
CA ASN A 67 2.91 -7.88 11.62
C ASN A 67 2.94 -6.48 11.00
N ALA A 68 2.02 -5.58 11.39
CA ALA A 68 2.09 -4.17 10.98
C ALA A 68 3.33 -3.46 11.56
N ALA A 69 3.61 -3.68 12.85
CA ALA A 69 4.80 -3.15 13.52
C ALA A 69 6.09 -3.73 12.93
N PHE A 70 6.09 -5.01 12.57
CA PHE A 70 7.19 -5.66 11.87
C PHE A 70 7.48 -4.99 10.52
N ALA A 71 6.46 -4.75 9.70
CA ALA A 71 6.62 -4.06 8.42
C ALA A 71 7.18 -2.64 8.59
N ASN A 72 6.65 -1.87 9.55
CA ASN A 72 7.14 -0.52 9.86
C ASN A 72 8.60 -0.53 10.38
N ASN A 73 8.95 -1.48 11.25
CA ASN A 73 10.31 -1.65 11.75
C ASN A 73 11.29 -1.99 10.63
N MET A 74 10.88 -2.77 9.64
CA MET A 74 11.71 -3.06 8.47
C MET A 74 12.08 -1.79 7.69
N VAL A 75 11.10 -0.91 7.45
CA VAL A 75 11.36 0.39 6.81
C VAL A 75 12.26 1.26 7.66
N THR A 76 11.96 1.38 8.96
CA THR A 76 12.75 2.19 9.89
C THR A 76 14.21 1.73 9.96
N LEU A 77 14.43 0.42 10.09
CA LEU A 77 15.77 -0.15 10.10
C LEU A 77 16.48 0.05 8.77
N ASP A 78 15.77 -0.05 7.64
CA ASP A 78 16.39 0.19 6.34
C ASP A 78 16.74 1.67 6.12
N LEU A 79 15.96 2.61 6.62
CA LEU A 79 16.31 4.03 6.57
C LEU A 79 17.54 4.36 7.44
N ILE A 80 17.71 3.65 8.56
CA ILE A 80 18.87 3.80 9.45
C ILE A 80 20.11 3.08 8.89
N ASP A 81 19.97 1.80 8.51
CA ASP A 81 21.05 0.93 8.04
C ASP A 81 21.38 1.17 6.56
N GLY A 82 20.41 1.51 5.73
CA GLY A 82 20.59 1.78 4.29
C GLY A 82 21.46 3.02 4.05
N GLY A 83 21.36 4.02 4.92
CA GLY A 83 22.31 5.14 4.99
C GLY A 83 23.74 4.71 5.35
N ALA A 84 23.92 3.57 6.02
CA ALA A 84 25.23 3.01 6.37
C ALA A 84 25.73 1.95 5.37
N ARG A 85 24.83 1.29 4.63
CA ARG A 85 25.13 0.20 3.67
C ARG A 85 25.10 0.65 2.20
N ASN A 86 24.78 1.90 1.90
CA ASN A 86 24.65 2.46 0.54
C ASN A 86 23.68 1.65 -0.35
N ARG A 87 22.53 1.23 0.17
CA ARG A 87 21.47 0.70 -0.71
C ARG A 87 20.98 1.86 -1.59
N ASP A 88 21.11 1.72 -2.90
CA ASP A 88 20.83 2.78 -3.88
C ASP A 88 19.54 2.51 -4.67
N TYR A 89 18.53 1.97 -3.97
CA TYR A 89 17.20 1.85 -4.55
C TYR A 89 16.31 3.02 -4.10
N PRO A 90 15.44 3.54 -4.99
CA PRO A 90 14.50 4.60 -4.65
C PRO A 90 13.60 4.24 -3.46
N SER A 91 13.26 5.25 -2.64
CA SER A 91 12.43 5.08 -1.45
C SER A 91 11.05 4.48 -1.71
N TYR A 92 10.51 4.58 -2.94
CA TYR A 92 9.19 4.01 -3.25
C TYR A 92 9.15 2.47 -3.08
N PHE A 93 10.31 1.78 -3.09
CA PHE A 93 10.36 0.35 -2.78
C PHE A 93 10.00 0.02 -1.32
N LEU A 94 10.05 1.01 -0.42
CA LEU A 94 9.67 0.88 0.98
C LEU A 94 8.13 0.90 1.17
N THR A 95 7.42 1.54 0.23
CA THR A 95 5.99 1.86 0.35
C THR A 95 5.06 0.68 0.62
N PRO A 96 5.30 -0.59 0.17
CA PRO A 96 4.45 -1.71 0.55
C PRO A 96 4.45 -1.95 2.06
N ALA A 97 5.63 -1.89 2.68
CA ALA A 97 5.79 -2.11 4.11
C ALA A 97 5.26 -0.91 4.90
N ASP A 98 5.44 0.32 4.41
CA ASP A 98 4.80 1.52 4.99
C ASP A 98 3.27 1.46 4.94
N ALA A 99 2.70 1.01 3.82
CA ALA A 99 1.25 0.85 3.66
C ALA A 99 0.70 -0.20 4.64
N ALA A 100 1.40 -1.33 4.82
CA ALA A 100 1.05 -2.34 5.80
C ALA A 100 1.17 -1.81 7.25
N GLY A 101 2.23 -1.06 7.52
CA GLY A 101 2.52 -0.43 8.82
C GLY A 101 1.67 0.80 9.15
N ALA A 102 0.90 1.33 8.20
CA ALA A 102 0.08 2.52 8.38
C ALA A 102 -0.99 2.34 9.47
N ASN A 103 -1.31 3.42 10.19
CA ASN A 103 -2.27 3.39 11.30
C ASN A 103 -3.69 3.03 10.86
N ASP A 104 -4.07 3.38 9.63
CA ASP A 104 -5.37 3.08 9.03
C ASP A 104 -5.28 2.98 7.49
N ALA A 105 -6.41 2.71 6.85
CA ALA A 105 -6.48 2.56 5.39
C ALA A 105 -6.29 3.89 4.64
N ILE A 106 -6.69 5.02 5.21
CA ILE A 106 -6.55 6.33 4.57
C ILE A 106 -5.06 6.70 4.51
N ALA A 107 -4.32 6.50 5.60
CA ALA A 107 -2.87 6.63 5.60
C ALA A 107 -2.22 5.67 4.58
N ALA A 108 -2.68 4.41 4.51
CA ALA A 108 -2.19 3.44 3.52
C ALA A 108 -2.41 3.92 2.08
N THR A 109 -3.50 4.64 1.78
CA THR A 109 -3.78 5.12 0.41
C THR A 109 -2.71 6.09 -0.08
N SER A 110 -2.11 6.88 0.80
CA SER A 110 -1.08 7.85 0.42
C SER A 110 0.18 7.15 -0.10
N TYR A 111 0.58 6.05 0.54
CA TYR A 111 1.70 5.22 0.08
C TYR A 111 1.40 4.52 -1.25
N ALA A 112 0.16 4.05 -1.45
CA ALA A 112 -0.25 3.47 -2.73
C ALA A 112 -0.21 4.50 -3.87
N LEU A 113 -0.62 5.75 -3.59
CA LEU A 113 -0.57 6.85 -4.57
C LEU A 113 0.87 7.28 -4.89
N GLU A 114 1.78 7.24 -3.90
CA GLU A 114 3.21 7.44 -4.10
C GLU A 114 3.80 6.35 -5.01
N ALA A 115 3.53 5.08 -4.70
CA ALA A 115 3.95 3.94 -5.51
C ALA A 115 3.41 4.00 -6.95
N ALA A 116 2.21 4.54 -7.15
CA ALA A 116 1.59 4.67 -8.48
C ALA A 116 2.32 5.68 -9.40
N GLY A 117 3.09 6.62 -8.85
CA GLY A 117 3.84 7.61 -9.64
C GLY A 117 2.97 8.37 -10.64
N ASN A 118 3.22 8.23 -11.94
CA ASN A 118 2.42 8.89 -12.98
C ASN A 118 0.97 8.36 -13.11
N ARG A 119 0.62 7.25 -12.44
CA ARG A 119 -0.72 6.64 -12.43
C ARG A 119 -1.57 7.03 -11.21
N THR A 120 -1.18 8.07 -10.46
CA THR A 120 -1.90 8.51 -9.23
C THR A 120 -3.41 8.66 -9.42
N GLU A 121 -3.87 9.24 -10.54
CA GLU A 121 -5.31 9.45 -10.76
C GLU A 121 -6.06 8.12 -10.97
N ILE A 122 -5.48 7.19 -11.73
CA ILE A 122 -6.03 5.84 -11.93
C ILE A 122 -6.06 5.09 -10.59
N ALA A 123 -4.97 5.17 -9.82
CA ALA A 123 -4.88 4.54 -8.51
C ALA A 123 -5.94 5.08 -7.54
N ARG A 124 -6.18 6.40 -7.54
CA ARG A 124 -7.21 7.05 -6.72
C ARG A 124 -8.63 6.61 -7.11
N GLN A 125 -8.93 6.57 -8.40
CA GLN A 125 -10.23 6.12 -8.89
C GLN A 125 -10.50 4.66 -8.52
N TRP A 126 -9.46 3.81 -8.63
CA TRP A 126 -9.54 2.43 -8.16
C TRP A 126 -9.82 2.34 -6.66
N GLN A 127 -9.17 3.16 -5.82
CA GLN A 127 -9.40 3.19 -4.37
C GLN A 127 -10.86 3.55 -4.03
N ILE A 128 -11.45 4.51 -4.74
CA ILE A 128 -12.86 4.87 -4.59
C ILE A 128 -13.76 3.71 -4.99
N ALA A 129 -13.53 3.10 -6.16
CA ALA A 129 -14.31 1.96 -6.62
C ALA A 129 -14.21 0.74 -5.69
N ALA A 130 -13.02 0.47 -5.15
CA ALA A 130 -12.81 -0.59 -4.16
C ALA A 130 -13.56 -0.30 -2.86
N ALA A 131 -13.55 0.95 -2.38
CA ALA A 131 -14.31 1.34 -1.20
C ALA A 131 -15.83 1.18 -1.41
N GLU A 132 -16.35 1.56 -2.57
CA GLU A 132 -17.76 1.35 -2.94
C GLU A 132 -18.12 -0.14 -3.00
N ALA A 133 -17.27 -0.96 -3.62
CA ALA A 133 -17.48 -2.41 -3.73
C ALA A 133 -17.53 -3.08 -2.36
N ILE A 134 -16.63 -2.72 -1.44
CA ILE A 134 -16.59 -3.28 -0.07
C ILE A 134 -17.84 -2.90 0.73
N LEU A 135 -18.28 -1.64 0.63
CA LEU A 135 -19.52 -1.19 1.28
C LEU A 135 -20.74 -1.96 0.77
N GLN A 136 -20.76 -2.27 -0.52
CA GLN A 136 -21.85 -3.01 -1.17
C GLN A 136 -21.69 -4.54 -1.09
N VAL A 137 -20.63 -5.05 -0.45
CA VAL A 137 -20.30 -6.49 -0.35
C VAL A 137 -20.17 -7.14 -1.73
N GLN A 138 -19.50 -6.44 -2.65
CA GLN A 138 -19.23 -6.87 -4.02
C GLN A 138 -17.76 -7.27 -4.20
N ALA A 139 -17.45 -7.91 -5.33
CA ALA A 139 -16.08 -8.20 -5.71
C ALA A 139 -15.29 -6.91 -5.94
N LEU A 140 -14.00 -6.93 -5.57
CA LEU A 140 -13.10 -5.80 -5.81
C LEU A 140 -12.87 -5.60 -7.32
N PRO A 141 -12.68 -4.35 -7.77
CA PRO A 141 -12.25 -4.08 -9.14
C PRO A 141 -10.86 -4.67 -9.40
N GLU A 142 -10.63 -5.15 -10.63
CA GLU A 142 -9.30 -5.61 -11.03
C GLU A 142 -8.29 -4.47 -10.99
N LEU A 143 -7.04 -4.78 -10.62
CA LEU A 143 -5.94 -3.83 -10.69
C LEU A 143 -5.48 -3.72 -12.15
N ASP A 144 -5.88 -2.63 -12.80
CA ASP A 144 -5.75 -2.50 -14.25
C ASP A 144 -4.31 -2.12 -14.70
N HIS A 145 -3.96 -2.51 -15.93
CA HIS A 145 -2.61 -2.36 -16.49
C HIS A 145 -2.38 -1.05 -17.27
N ALA A 146 -3.41 -0.23 -17.47
CA ALA A 146 -3.47 0.91 -18.39
C ALA A 146 -2.21 1.78 -18.47
#